data_AF-A0A0P0VSJ6-F1
#
_entry.id   AF-A0A0P0VSJ6-F1
#
_cell.length_a   1.000
_cell.length_b   1.000
_cell.length_c   1.000
_cell.angle_alpha   90.00
_cell.angle_beta   90.00
_cell.angle_gamma   90.00
#
_symmetry.space_group_name_H-M   'P 1'
#
loop_
_entity.id
_entity.type
_entity.pdbx_description
1 polymer ?
#
loop_
_entity_poly.entity_id
_entity_poly.type
_entity_poly.pdbx_seq_one_letter_code
_entity_poly.pdbx_strand_id
1 'polypeptide(L)'
;AIIFTRGEGLQTIDMNQDNYMEEALKMRNLLQEFLTEHGVRRPSILGVREHIFTGSVSSLAWFMSNQEHSFVTIGQRLLANPLKVRFHYGHPDVFDRIFHLTRGGVSKASRSINLSEDIFAGYNSTLRGGNITHHEYVQVGKGRDVGLNQISKFEAKVANGNGEQTLSRDIYRLGHRFDFFRMLSCYFTTVGFYFSTLLTVVTVYVFLYGRLYLALSGLEEGLLTQRRYIHNHPLQVALASQSLVQLGFLMALPMMMEIGLEKGFGQALSEFIMMNLQLAAVFFTFSLGTKTHYYGRMLLHGGAQYRATGRGFVVFHAKFAENYRLYSRSHFVKGIELLILLIIYQLFGQSYRSTIAYIFVTFSMWFLVLTWLFAPFLFNPSGFEWTKIVDDWSDWNKWISNRGGIGVSPDKSWESWWEIELEHLKYSGTIGLFVEIILSLRFFIYQYGLVYHLNITGDKSILVYLISWLVILVVLLVMKTVSVGRRRFSADFQLFFRLIKFMIFVSFIAILIVLIAILHMTLRDIFVCFLAFLPSGWGILLIAQACKPLARRAGLWGSVRALARAYEIIMGVLLFTPITILAWFPFVSEFQTRMLFNQAFSRGLQISRILGGQKKERERSSRNKD
;
A
#
# COMPACT_ATOMS: atom_id res chain seq x y z
N ALA A 1 -9.09 -32.40 -7.47
CA ALA A 1 -7.81 -32.66 -8.16
C ALA A 1 -7.12 -33.93 -7.68
N ILE A 2 -6.84 -34.12 -6.38
CA ILE A 2 -6.07 -35.27 -5.84
C ILE A 2 -6.60 -36.66 -6.28
N ILE A 3 -7.92 -36.83 -6.39
CA ILE A 3 -8.52 -38.11 -6.82
C ILE A 3 -8.18 -38.50 -8.27
N PHE A 4 -7.77 -37.53 -9.09
CA PHE A 4 -7.42 -37.73 -10.50
C PHE A 4 -5.92 -37.95 -10.72
N THR A 5 -5.11 -37.99 -9.66
CA THR A 5 -3.66 -38.20 -9.75
C THR A 5 -3.28 -39.66 -9.50
N ARG A 6 -2.08 -40.06 -9.94
CA ARG A 6 -1.53 -41.42 -9.80
C ARG A 6 -0.18 -41.38 -9.07
N GLY A 7 0.26 -42.51 -8.52
CA GLY A 7 1.52 -42.64 -7.79
C GLY A 7 1.43 -42.27 -6.30
N GLU A 8 2.57 -42.39 -5.61
CA GLU A 8 2.72 -42.10 -4.16
C GLU A 8 3.14 -40.65 -3.90
N GLY A 9 3.90 -40.03 -4.81
CA GLY A 9 4.26 -38.62 -4.78
C GLY A 9 3.28 -37.77 -5.58
N LEU A 10 2.91 -36.60 -5.06
CA LEU A 10 2.07 -35.61 -5.73
C LEU A 10 2.79 -34.26 -5.77
N GLN A 11 3.28 -33.85 -6.94
CA GLN A 11 3.83 -32.51 -7.12
C GLN A 11 2.69 -31.50 -7.32
N THR A 12 2.71 -30.42 -6.55
CA THR A 12 1.84 -29.26 -6.75
C THR A 12 2.59 -28.24 -7.59
N ILE A 13 2.01 -27.80 -8.72
CA ILE A 13 2.61 -26.80 -9.61
C ILE A 13 1.55 -25.73 -9.90
N ASP A 14 1.91 -24.45 -9.72
CA ASP A 14 1.10 -23.30 -10.11
C ASP A 14 1.16 -23.08 -11.63
N MET A 15 0.14 -22.48 -12.21
CA MET A 15 -0.01 -22.31 -13.66
C MET A 15 1.08 -21.43 -14.31
N ASN A 16 1.90 -20.73 -13.52
CA ASN A 16 3.07 -19.96 -13.97
C ASN A 16 4.41 -20.65 -13.71
N GLN A 17 4.39 -21.90 -13.25
CA GLN A 17 5.58 -22.69 -13.01
C GLN A 17 5.72 -23.77 -14.08
N ASP A 18 6.95 -24.09 -14.43
CA ASP A 18 7.26 -25.24 -15.28
C ASP A 18 8.65 -25.82 -14.99
N ASN A 19 8.82 -27.11 -15.20
CA ASN A 19 10.09 -27.78 -15.02
C ASN A 19 11.00 -27.58 -16.24
N TYR A 20 12.29 -27.44 -16.01
CA TYR A 20 13.28 -27.62 -17.07
C TYR A 20 13.49 -29.11 -17.35
N MET A 21 13.89 -29.44 -18.58
CA MET A 21 14.08 -30.84 -18.99
C MET A 21 15.14 -31.53 -18.13
N GLU A 22 16.23 -30.84 -17.83
CA GLU A 22 17.34 -31.30 -16.99
C GLU A 22 16.92 -31.50 -15.51
N GLU A 23 15.95 -30.74 -15.02
CA GLU A 23 15.44 -30.84 -13.66
C GLU A 23 14.49 -32.04 -13.51
N ALA A 24 13.73 -32.36 -14.56
CA ALA A 24 12.87 -33.54 -14.58
C ALA A 24 13.65 -34.85 -14.40
N LEU A 25 14.90 -34.93 -14.91
CA LEU A 25 15.77 -36.10 -14.73
C LEU A 25 16.16 -36.34 -13.27
N LYS A 26 16.15 -35.28 -12.44
CA LYS A 26 16.49 -35.35 -11.01
C LYS A 26 15.30 -35.74 -10.13
N MET A 27 14.09 -35.76 -10.68
CA MET A 27 12.86 -36.04 -9.92
C MET A 27 12.89 -37.42 -9.24
N ARG A 28 13.54 -38.42 -9.87
CA ARG A 28 13.76 -39.74 -9.25
C ARG A 28 14.52 -39.61 -7.92
N ASN A 29 15.59 -38.82 -7.91
CA ASN A 29 16.43 -38.63 -6.72
C ASN A 29 15.65 -37.87 -5.64
N LEU A 30 14.88 -36.85 -6.05
CA LEU A 30 14.00 -36.12 -5.13
C LEU A 30 12.98 -37.06 -4.47
N LEU A 31 12.30 -37.93 -5.22
CA LEU A 31 11.32 -38.86 -4.66
C LEU A 31 11.93 -39.86 -3.67
N GLN A 32 13.22 -40.20 -3.79
CA GLN A 32 13.90 -41.06 -2.81
C GLN A 32 14.04 -40.39 -1.45
N GLU A 33 13.99 -39.06 -1.36
CA GLU A 33 14.06 -38.33 -0.09
C GLU A 33 12.90 -38.66 0.85
N PHE A 34 11.76 -39.12 0.32
CA PHE A 34 10.65 -39.63 1.15
C PHE A 34 11.00 -40.88 1.95
N LEU A 35 12.01 -41.65 1.51
CA LEU A 35 12.45 -42.87 2.17
C LEU A 35 13.53 -42.61 3.21
N THR A 36 14.21 -41.47 3.12
CA THR A 36 15.31 -41.08 4.00
C THR A 36 14.80 -40.32 5.23
N GLU A 37 15.37 -40.61 6.39
CA GLU A 37 15.05 -39.89 7.62
C GLU A 37 15.85 -38.59 7.72
N HIS A 38 15.15 -37.46 7.65
CA HIS A 38 15.73 -36.12 7.73
C HIS A 38 15.64 -35.56 9.16
N GLY A 39 16.39 -36.19 10.07
CA GLY A 39 16.38 -35.94 11.51
C GLY A 39 15.67 -37.05 12.28
N VAL A 40 14.39 -36.86 12.62
CA VAL A 40 13.62 -37.82 13.44
C VAL A 40 12.60 -38.62 12.63
N ARG A 41 12.17 -38.12 11.45
CA ARG A 41 11.10 -38.73 10.65
C ARG A 41 11.33 -38.54 9.16
N ARG A 42 10.79 -39.48 8.38
CA ARG A 42 10.62 -39.33 6.93
C ARG A 42 9.77 -38.09 6.61
N PRO A 43 10.10 -37.36 5.53
CA PRO A 43 9.35 -36.17 5.15
C PRO A 43 7.96 -36.54 4.65
N SER A 44 7.01 -35.64 4.83
CA SER A 44 5.68 -35.69 4.23
C SER A 44 5.55 -34.68 3.08
N ILE A 45 6.41 -33.65 3.06
CA ILE A 45 6.51 -32.67 1.98
C ILE A 45 7.99 -32.42 1.69
N LEU A 46 8.36 -32.56 0.42
CA LEU A 46 9.68 -32.23 -0.10
C LEU A 46 9.62 -30.86 -0.75
N GLY A 47 10.37 -29.92 -0.17
CA GLY A 47 10.49 -28.57 -0.69
C GLY A 47 11.46 -28.47 -1.85
N VAL A 48 11.10 -27.69 -2.87
CA VAL A 48 11.95 -27.46 -4.05
C VAL A 48 12.21 -25.96 -4.23
N ARG A 49 13.41 -25.60 -4.73
CA ARG A 49 13.77 -24.23 -5.09
C ARG A 49 12.99 -23.76 -6.33
N GLU A 50 12.73 -22.46 -6.41
CA GLU A 50 12.21 -21.82 -7.62
C GLU A 50 13.28 -20.98 -8.30
N HIS A 51 13.24 -20.92 -9.63
CA HIS A 51 14.06 -20.03 -10.45
C HIS A 51 13.18 -19.00 -11.16
N ILE A 52 13.31 -17.73 -10.77
CA ILE A 52 12.48 -16.64 -11.30
C ILE A 52 13.14 -16.07 -12.55
N PHE A 53 12.69 -16.51 -13.71
CA PHE A 53 13.30 -16.13 -14.99
C PHE A 53 12.87 -14.74 -15.49
N THR A 54 11.87 -14.10 -14.87
CA THR A 54 11.37 -12.78 -15.27
C THR A 54 12.18 -11.60 -14.70
N GLY A 55 13.20 -11.85 -13.88
CA GLY A 55 13.97 -10.80 -13.20
C GLY A 55 14.69 -9.80 -14.12
N SER A 56 15.01 -10.18 -15.36
CA SER A 56 15.74 -9.35 -16.32
C SER A 56 14.87 -8.31 -17.06
N VAL A 57 13.54 -8.37 -16.90
CA VAL A 57 12.58 -7.59 -17.71
C VAL A 57 12.53 -6.11 -17.30
N SER A 58 12.56 -5.82 -15.99
CA SER A 58 12.45 -4.47 -15.44
C SER A 58 13.16 -4.37 -14.09
N SER A 59 13.45 -3.15 -13.62
CA SER A 59 14.03 -2.94 -12.29
C SER A 59 13.12 -3.45 -11.17
N LEU A 60 11.79 -3.29 -11.30
CA LEU A 60 10.83 -3.86 -10.37
C LEU A 60 10.88 -5.40 -10.34
N ALA A 61 10.97 -6.01 -11.51
CA ALA A 61 11.09 -7.46 -11.64
C ALA A 61 12.40 -7.94 -11.01
N TRP A 62 13.48 -7.19 -11.20
CA TRP A 62 14.78 -7.46 -10.59
C TRP A 62 14.71 -7.43 -9.06
N PHE A 63 14.09 -6.40 -8.47
CA PHE A 63 13.95 -6.28 -7.02
C PHE A 63 13.14 -7.44 -6.42
N MET A 64 12.00 -7.76 -7.03
CA MET A 64 11.16 -8.87 -6.58
C MET A 64 11.82 -10.22 -6.78
N SER A 65 12.50 -10.42 -7.91
CA SER A 65 13.23 -11.65 -8.20
C SER A 65 14.31 -11.89 -7.16
N ASN A 66 15.11 -10.87 -6.81
CA ASN A 66 16.16 -11.04 -5.78
C ASN A 66 15.59 -11.25 -4.38
N GLN A 67 14.48 -10.58 -4.03
CA GLN A 67 13.80 -10.80 -2.75
C GLN A 67 13.26 -12.21 -2.63
N GLU A 68 12.55 -12.68 -3.65
CA GLU A 68 11.96 -14.01 -3.64
C GLU A 68 13.03 -15.09 -3.79
N HIS A 69 14.10 -14.86 -4.56
CA HIS A 69 15.26 -15.75 -4.64
C HIS A 69 15.85 -16.01 -3.25
N SER A 70 16.14 -14.96 -2.47
CA SER A 70 16.59 -15.10 -1.08
C SER A 70 15.59 -15.85 -0.19
N PHE A 71 14.28 -15.68 -0.41
CA PHE A 71 13.26 -16.41 0.32
C PHE A 71 13.24 -17.90 -0.03
N VAL A 72 13.32 -18.27 -1.31
CA VAL A 72 13.21 -19.66 -1.80
C VAL A 72 14.48 -20.48 -1.62
N THR A 73 15.61 -19.86 -1.26
CA THR A 73 16.88 -20.52 -0.93
C THR A 73 17.21 -20.43 0.56
N ILE A 74 18.06 -19.48 0.98
CA ILE A 74 18.54 -19.34 2.36
C ILE A 74 17.38 -19.24 3.36
N GLY A 75 16.28 -18.57 2.98
CA GLY A 75 15.05 -18.54 3.77
C GLY A 75 14.46 -19.92 4.00
N GLN A 76 14.08 -20.64 2.93
CA GLN A 76 13.51 -21.99 3.03
C GLN A 76 14.47 -22.98 3.69
N ARG A 77 15.78 -22.87 3.46
CA ARG A 77 16.82 -23.69 4.09
C ARG A 77 16.76 -23.56 5.60
N LEU A 78 16.83 -22.33 6.13
CA LEU A 78 16.78 -22.07 7.58
C LEU A 78 15.43 -22.51 8.18
N LEU A 79 14.32 -22.26 7.48
CA LEU A 79 12.99 -22.70 7.92
C LEU A 79 12.88 -24.23 8.00
N ALA A 80 13.51 -24.97 7.09
CA ALA A 80 13.50 -26.42 7.07
C ALA A 80 14.47 -27.03 8.10
N ASN A 81 15.66 -26.45 8.24
CA ASN A 81 16.70 -26.92 9.16
C ASN A 81 17.62 -25.76 9.56
N PRO A 82 17.80 -25.43 10.86
CA PRO A 82 17.35 -26.17 12.04
C PRO A 82 15.94 -25.81 12.55
N LEU A 83 15.28 -24.78 12.00
CA LEU A 83 14.10 -24.20 12.66
C LEU A 83 12.85 -25.09 12.62
N LYS A 84 12.74 -26.02 11.65
CA LYS A 84 11.61 -26.96 11.51
C LYS A 84 10.24 -26.26 11.53
N VAL A 85 10.16 -25.10 10.87
CA VAL A 85 8.94 -24.27 10.69
C VAL A 85 8.71 -23.90 9.23
N ARG A 86 9.32 -24.65 8.29
CA ARG A 86 8.99 -24.56 6.87
C ARG A 86 7.57 -25.04 6.64
N PHE A 87 6.80 -24.28 5.88
CA PHE A 87 5.48 -24.67 5.38
C PHE A 87 5.44 -24.66 3.86
N HIS A 88 4.30 -25.04 3.29
CA HIS A 88 4.08 -25.02 1.85
C HIS A 88 3.51 -23.65 1.42
N TYR A 89 4.22 -22.86 0.63
CA TYR A 89 3.80 -21.49 0.28
C TYR A 89 3.29 -21.36 -1.17
N GLY A 90 2.77 -22.44 -1.76
CA GLY A 90 2.45 -22.51 -3.19
C GLY A 90 3.69 -22.68 -4.08
N HIS A 91 4.79 -23.13 -3.47
CA HIS A 91 6.01 -23.54 -4.16
C HIS A 91 5.81 -24.91 -4.85
N PRO A 92 6.70 -25.34 -5.75
CA PRO A 92 6.54 -26.57 -6.52
C PRO A 92 6.92 -27.83 -5.73
N ASP A 93 6.42 -27.91 -4.50
CA ASP A 93 6.71 -28.95 -3.53
C ASP A 93 6.09 -30.29 -3.96
N VAL A 94 6.72 -31.39 -3.55
CA VAL A 94 6.19 -32.74 -3.72
C VAL A 94 5.64 -33.25 -2.39
N PHE A 95 4.41 -33.73 -2.41
CA PHE A 95 3.70 -34.24 -1.24
C PHE A 95 3.68 -35.76 -1.23
N ASP A 96 3.81 -36.36 -0.04
CA ASP A 96 3.38 -37.73 0.19
C ASP A 96 1.85 -37.77 0.08
N ARG A 97 1.37 -38.35 -1.02
CA ARG A 97 -0.05 -38.40 -1.36
C ARG A 97 -0.83 -39.22 -0.35
N ILE A 98 -0.28 -40.33 0.15
CA ILE A 98 -0.97 -41.24 1.08
C ILE A 98 -1.19 -40.52 2.42
N PHE A 99 -0.16 -39.82 2.90
CA PHE A 99 -0.28 -39.01 4.11
C PHE A 99 -1.34 -37.92 3.97
N HIS A 100 -1.32 -37.14 2.89
CA HIS A 100 -2.20 -35.97 2.74
C HIS A 100 -3.64 -36.32 2.36
N LEU A 101 -3.87 -37.40 1.62
CA LEU A 101 -5.23 -37.87 1.26
C LEU A 101 -6.06 -38.22 2.50
N THR A 102 -5.43 -38.77 3.53
CA THR A 102 -6.10 -39.17 4.78
C THR A 102 -6.14 -38.06 5.82
N ARG A 103 -5.46 -36.93 5.60
CA ARG A 103 -5.21 -35.91 6.64
C ARG A 103 -5.68 -34.51 6.30
N GLY A 104 -6.34 -34.25 5.18
CA GLY A 104 -6.95 -32.95 4.87
C GLY A 104 -6.50 -32.31 3.56
N GLY A 105 -5.77 -33.05 2.72
CA GLY A 105 -5.41 -32.63 1.36
C GLY A 105 -4.18 -31.73 1.28
N VAL A 106 -4.01 -31.11 0.11
CA VAL A 106 -2.85 -30.25 -0.23
C VAL A 106 -3.15 -28.74 -0.17
N SER A 107 -4.38 -28.36 0.20
CA SER A 107 -4.79 -26.96 0.43
C SER A 107 -6.13 -26.92 1.18
N LYS A 108 -6.48 -25.78 1.79
CA LYS A 108 -7.82 -25.57 2.35
C LYS A 108 -8.76 -24.92 1.34
N ALA A 109 -9.79 -25.65 0.92
CA ALA A 109 -10.78 -25.16 -0.02
C ALA A 109 -11.77 -24.20 0.66
N SER A 110 -11.50 -22.89 0.60
CA SER A 110 -12.49 -21.86 0.94
C SER A 110 -12.32 -20.65 0.03
N ARG A 111 -13.38 -20.28 -0.70
CA ARG A 111 -13.35 -19.17 -1.67
C ARG A 111 -13.22 -17.78 -1.00
N SER A 112 -13.49 -17.68 0.31
CA SER A 112 -13.60 -16.40 1.02
C SER A 112 -12.86 -16.30 2.35
N ILE A 113 -12.38 -17.41 2.94
CA ILE A 113 -11.80 -17.42 4.30
C ILE A 113 -10.32 -17.83 4.30
N ASN A 114 -9.85 -18.50 3.24
CA ASN A 114 -8.48 -18.99 3.14
C ASN A 114 -7.85 -18.54 1.83
N LEU A 115 -7.53 -17.24 1.74
CA LEU A 115 -6.92 -16.60 0.57
C LEU A 115 -5.49 -17.11 0.28
N SER A 116 -4.79 -17.57 1.32
CA SER A 116 -3.52 -18.30 1.21
C SER A 116 -3.76 -19.76 1.59
N GLU A 117 -4.52 -20.46 0.77
CA GLU A 117 -4.99 -21.83 1.00
C GLU A 117 -3.86 -22.86 1.15
N ASP A 118 -2.74 -22.64 0.47
CA ASP A 118 -1.62 -23.58 0.35
C ASP A 118 -0.87 -23.76 1.67
N ILE A 119 -0.67 -22.67 2.43
CA ILE A 119 0.08 -22.68 3.70
C ILE A 119 -0.57 -23.55 4.77
N PHE A 120 -1.89 -23.70 4.70
CA PHE A 120 -2.62 -24.55 5.63
C PHE A 120 -2.32 -26.03 5.44
N ALA A 121 -1.86 -26.46 4.26
CA ALA A 121 -1.37 -27.82 4.06
C ALA A 121 -0.08 -28.05 4.85
N GLY A 122 0.83 -27.07 4.85
CA GLY A 122 2.02 -27.08 5.71
C GLY A 122 1.66 -27.14 7.19
N TYR A 123 0.75 -26.29 7.66
CA TYR A 123 0.30 -26.31 9.06
C TYR A 123 -0.28 -27.66 9.47
N ASN A 124 -1.15 -28.22 8.63
CA ASN A 124 -1.79 -29.49 8.91
C ASN A 124 -0.78 -30.65 8.91
N SER A 125 0.16 -30.64 7.97
CA SER A 125 1.27 -31.60 7.93
C SER A 125 2.06 -31.58 9.24
N THR A 126 2.49 -30.40 9.71
CA THR A 126 3.21 -30.25 10.98
C THR A 126 2.36 -30.64 12.19
N LEU A 127 1.09 -30.22 12.26
CA LEU A 127 0.17 -30.57 13.36
C LEU A 127 -0.07 -32.08 13.48
N ARG A 128 -0.01 -32.81 12.36
CA ARG A 128 -0.14 -34.27 12.30
C ARG A 128 1.19 -35.01 12.43
N GLY A 129 2.27 -34.29 12.75
CA GLY A 129 3.59 -34.86 12.99
C GLY A 129 4.38 -35.20 11.72
N GLY A 130 4.00 -34.64 10.58
CA GLY A 130 4.77 -34.67 9.34
C GLY A 130 6.03 -33.79 9.42
N ASN A 131 7.03 -34.12 8.60
CA ASN A 131 8.29 -33.39 8.49
C ASN A 131 8.36 -32.73 7.10
N ILE A 132 8.75 -31.47 7.04
CA ILE A 132 8.81 -30.70 5.80
C ILE A 132 10.27 -30.34 5.55
N THR A 133 10.84 -30.86 4.46
CA THR A 133 12.26 -30.64 4.08
C THR A 133 12.37 -29.64 2.93
N HIS A 134 13.60 -29.27 2.58
CA HIS A 134 13.90 -28.39 1.46
C HIS A 134 15.17 -28.88 0.75
N HIS A 135 15.11 -28.99 -0.58
CA HIS A 135 16.15 -29.53 -1.44
C HIS A 135 16.44 -28.56 -2.57
N GLU A 136 17.70 -28.11 -2.67
CA GLU A 136 18.10 -27.04 -3.60
C GLU A 136 18.75 -27.57 -4.90
N TYR A 137 19.05 -28.87 -4.99
CA TYR A 137 19.65 -29.48 -6.19
C TYR A 137 18.66 -29.65 -7.35
N VAL A 138 17.36 -29.48 -7.08
CA VAL A 138 16.29 -29.38 -8.07
C VAL A 138 15.67 -28.00 -8.01
N GLN A 139 15.32 -27.45 -9.16
CA GLN A 139 14.61 -26.18 -9.26
C GLN A 139 13.52 -26.21 -10.33
N VAL A 140 12.53 -25.33 -10.18
CA VAL A 140 11.43 -25.17 -11.15
C VAL A 140 11.37 -23.72 -11.60
N GLY A 141 11.23 -23.49 -12.89
CA GLY A 141 11.10 -22.15 -13.45
C GLY A 141 9.77 -21.53 -13.05
N LYS A 142 9.77 -20.23 -12.69
CA LYS A 142 8.57 -19.48 -12.32
C LYS A 142 8.52 -18.11 -12.99
N GLY A 143 7.41 -17.85 -13.67
CA GLY A 143 7.10 -16.52 -14.19
C GLY A 143 6.46 -15.66 -13.10
N ARG A 144 7.02 -14.47 -12.82
CA ARG A 144 6.47 -13.55 -11.82
C ARG A 144 5.91 -12.27 -12.41
N ASP A 145 5.14 -11.57 -11.57
CA ASP A 145 4.59 -10.25 -11.85
C ASP A 145 5.73 -9.22 -11.95
N VAL A 146 5.58 -8.30 -12.89
CA VAL A 146 6.72 -7.52 -13.41
C VAL A 146 6.42 -6.01 -13.46
N GLY A 147 5.16 -5.60 -13.25
CA GLY A 147 4.74 -4.22 -13.05
C GLY A 147 4.25 -3.94 -11.61
N LEU A 148 4.36 -2.67 -11.16
CA LEU A 148 4.06 -2.29 -9.77
C LEU A 148 2.63 -2.68 -9.34
N ASN A 149 1.62 -2.39 -10.16
CA ASN A 149 0.22 -2.70 -9.84
C ASN A 149 -0.03 -4.20 -9.65
N GLN A 150 0.69 -5.05 -10.38
CA GLN A 150 0.56 -6.50 -10.27
C GLN A 150 1.23 -6.98 -8.99
N ILE A 151 2.45 -6.51 -8.74
CA ILE A 151 3.22 -6.81 -7.53
C ILE A 151 2.44 -6.37 -6.29
N SER A 152 1.92 -5.14 -6.25
CA SER A 152 1.14 -4.65 -5.11
C SER A 152 -0.17 -5.43 -4.90
N LYS A 153 -0.83 -5.91 -5.96
CA LYS A 153 -2.00 -6.81 -5.82
C LYS A 153 -1.60 -8.17 -5.24
N PHE A 154 -0.44 -8.71 -5.66
CA PHE A 154 0.11 -9.94 -5.08
C PHE A 154 0.45 -9.74 -3.60
N GLU A 155 1.15 -8.68 -3.24
CA GLU A 155 1.47 -8.37 -1.84
C GLU A 155 0.22 -8.14 -0.99
N ALA A 156 -0.80 -7.48 -1.54
CA ALA A 156 -2.10 -7.35 -0.89
C ALA A 156 -2.75 -8.72 -0.64
N LYS A 157 -2.66 -9.66 -1.58
CA LYS A 157 -3.14 -11.04 -1.41
C LYS A 157 -2.41 -11.70 -0.22
N VAL A 158 -1.08 -11.67 -0.22
CA VAL A 158 -0.28 -12.33 0.83
C VAL A 158 -0.52 -11.68 2.20
N ALA A 159 -0.64 -10.34 2.26
CA ALA A 159 -0.91 -9.61 3.51
C ALA A 159 -2.30 -9.93 4.08
N ASN A 160 -3.34 -9.96 3.24
CA ASN A 160 -4.68 -10.38 3.68
C ASN A 160 -4.66 -11.84 4.17
N GLY A 161 -4.03 -12.75 3.42
CA GLY A 161 -3.92 -14.15 3.81
C GLY A 161 -3.17 -14.36 5.13
N ASN A 162 -2.16 -13.54 5.43
CA ASN A 162 -1.49 -13.56 6.73
C ASN A 162 -2.36 -12.99 7.86
N GLY A 163 -3.22 -12.01 7.57
CA GLY A 163 -4.25 -11.54 8.50
C GLY A 163 -5.23 -12.65 8.87
N GLU A 164 -5.70 -13.43 7.88
CA GLU A 164 -6.53 -14.62 8.10
C GLU A 164 -5.80 -15.70 8.91
N GLN A 165 -4.52 -15.97 8.60
CA GLN A 165 -3.71 -16.90 9.38
C GLN A 165 -3.59 -16.48 10.84
N THR A 166 -3.43 -15.17 11.11
CA THR A 166 -3.33 -14.63 12.47
C THR A 166 -4.62 -14.88 13.27
N LEU A 167 -5.78 -14.84 12.61
CA LEU A 167 -7.08 -15.15 13.21
C LEU A 167 -7.43 -16.64 13.18
N SER A 168 -6.60 -17.49 12.58
CA SER A 168 -6.89 -18.90 12.37
C SER A 168 -6.66 -19.77 13.60
N ARG A 169 -7.47 -20.82 13.75
CA ARG A 169 -7.26 -21.85 14.79
C ARG A 169 -6.00 -22.69 14.55
N ASP A 170 -5.47 -22.71 13.33
CA ASP A 170 -4.29 -23.51 12.98
C ASP A 170 -3.02 -22.92 13.61
N ILE A 171 -2.84 -21.59 13.53
CA ILE A 171 -1.74 -20.89 14.23
C ILE A 171 -1.86 -21.07 15.74
N TYR A 172 -3.07 -20.95 16.31
CA TYR A 172 -3.31 -21.21 17.73
C TYR A 172 -2.86 -22.63 18.14
N ARG A 173 -3.22 -23.64 17.35
CA ARG A 173 -2.84 -25.05 17.61
C ARG A 173 -1.35 -25.30 17.43
N LEU A 174 -0.71 -24.66 16.44
CA LEU A 174 0.74 -24.75 16.24
C LEU A 174 1.48 -24.16 17.43
N GLY A 175 1.05 -22.99 17.92
CA GLY A 175 1.63 -22.35 19.09
C GLY A 175 1.63 -23.22 20.35
N HIS A 176 0.59 -24.03 20.56
CA HIS A 176 0.51 -24.97 21.71
C HIS A 176 1.39 -26.21 21.55
N ARG A 177 1.85 -26.52 20.33
CA ARG A 177 2.66 -27.73 20.05
C ARG A 177 4.13 -27.43 19.78
N PHE A 178 4.46 -26.17 19.50
CA PHE A 178 5.85 -25.76 19.32
C PHE A 178 6.51 -25.52 20.67
N ASP A 179 7.78 -25.93 20.76
CA ASP A 179 8.67 -25.43 21.79
C ASP A 179 8.91 -23.92 21.61
N PHE A 180 9.55 -23.30 22.61
CA PHE A 180 9.79 -21.87 22.61
C PHE A 180 10.52 -21.37 21.35
N PHE A 181 11.55 -22.09 20.88
CA PHE A 181 12.36 -21.66 19.73
C PHE A 181 11.59 -21.79 18.41
N ARG A 182 10.86 -22.88 18.22
CA ARG A 182 9.99 -23.07 17.05
C ARG A 182 8.82 -22.11 17.05
N MET A 183 8.25 -21.82 18.21
CA MET A 183 7.19 -20.81 18.34
C MET A 183 7.71 -19.42 17.96
N LEU A 184 8.87 -19.02 18.49
CA LEU A 184 9.52 -17.75 18.15
C LEU A 184 9.85 -17.66 16.65
N SER A 185 10.39 -18.75 16.09
CA SER A 185 10.72 -18.86 14.67
C SER A 185 9.49 -18.76 13.80
N CYS A 186 8.40 -19.47 14.16
CA CYS A 186 7.13 -19.38 13.45
C CYS A 186 6.56 -17.96 13.54
N TYR A 187 6.61 -17.30 14.69
CA TYR A 187 6.15 -15.93 14.87
C TYR A 187 6.89 -14.98 13.91
N PHE A 188 8.22 -14.93 13.95
CA PHE A 188 8.97 -13.96 13.13
C PHE A 188 8.93 -14.24 11.63
N THR A 189 8.72 -15.50 11.22
CA THR A 189 8.77 -15.88 9.79
C THR A 189 7.38 -15.90 9.14
N THR A 190 6.30 -15.88 9.92
CA THR A 190 4.92 -15.86 9.42
C THR A 190 4.18 -14.59 9.88
N VAL A 191 3.27 -14.71 10.84
CA VAL A 191 2.34 -13.66 11.29
C VAL A 191 3.05 -12.46 11.92
N GLY A 192 4.14 -12.67 12.65
CA GLY A 192 4.89 -11.64 13.35
C GLY A 192 5.62 -10.67 12.43
N PHE A 193 6.01 -11.10 11.22
CA PHE A 193 6.60 -10.20 10.21
C PHE A 193 5.60 -9.11 9.78
N TYR A 194 4.36 -9.51 9.46
CA TYR A 194 3.29 -8.59 9.06
C TYR A 194 2.80 -7.74 10.24
N PHE A 195 2.72 -8.33 11.43
CA PHE A 195 2.39 -7.60 12.65
C PHE A 195 3.43 -6.53 13.00
N SER A 196 4.72 -6.86 12.93
CA SER A 196 5.81 -5.91 13.18
C SER A 196 5.84 -4.81 12.13
N THR A 197 5.55 -5.13 10.86
CA THR A 197 5.36 -4.16 9.78
C THR A 197 4.23 -3.18 10.07
N LEU A 198 3.08 -3.69 10.52
CA LEU A 198 1.94 -2.86 10.95
C LEU A 198 2.32 -1.95 12.12
N LEU A 199 2.95 -2.49 13.16
CA LEU A 199 3.42 -1.72 14.31
C LEU A 199 4.41 -0.62 13.89
N THR A 200 5.32 -0.92 12.96
CA THR A 200 6.30 0.06 12.45
C THR A 200 5.61 1.30 11.87
N VAL A 201 4.55 1.10 11.07
CA VAL A 201 3.77 2.22 10.50
C VAL A 201 2.93 2.91 11.57
N VAL A 202 2.30 2.17 12.49
CA VAL A 202 1.54 2.75 13.61
C VAL A 202 2.44 3.63 14.48
N THR A 203 3.68 3.22 14.74
CA THR A 203 4.66 4.03 15.48
C THR A 203 4.96 5.35 14.78
N VAL A 204 5.03 5.38 13.43
CA VAL A 204 5.20 6.65 12.69
C VAL A 204 4.02 7.58 12.93
N TYR A 205 2.78 7.06 12.90
CA TYR A 205 1.59 7.84 13.21
C TYR A 205 1.59 8.34 14.65
N VAL A 206 1.82 7.46 15.63
CA VAL A 206 1.88 7.81 17.06
C VAL A 206 2.96 8.84 17.32
N PHE A 207 4.13 8.68 16.69
CA PHE A 207 5.22 9.64 16.80
C PHE A 207 4.83 11.02 16.26
N LEU A 208 4.29 11.10 15.04
CA LEU A 208 3.94 12.38 14.42
C LEU A 208 2.79 13.08 15.13
N TYR A 209 1.72 12.36 15.47
CA TYR A 209 0.62 12.91 16.25
C TYR A 209 1.06 13.29 17.67
N GLY A 210 1.88 12.46 18.32
CA GLY A 210 2.42 12.76 19.65
C GLY A 210 3.28 14.03 19.63
N ARG A 211 4.17 14.18 18.65
CA ARG A 211 4.98 15.39 18.45
C ARG A 211 4.14 16.62 18.18
N LEU A 212 3.15 16.48 17.31
CA LEU A 212 2.22 17.55 17.02
C LEU A 212 1.47 18.01 18.29
N TYR A 213 0.97 17.08 19.10
CA TYR A 213 0.27 17.43 20.33
C TYR A 213 1.20 18.08 21.37
N LEU A 214 2.47 17.69 21.45
CA LEU A 214 3.47 18.36 22.27
C LEU A 214 3.75 19.79 21.80
N ALA A 215 3.89 19.99 20.48
CA ALA A 215 4.09 21.32 19.89
C ALA A 215 2.87 22.22 20.10
N LEU A 216 1.66 21.72 19.83
CA LEU A 216 0.43 22.50 19.95
C LEU A 216 0.03 22.78 21.41
N SER A 217 0.42 21.96 22.37
CA SER A 217 0.15 22.22 23.80
C SER A 217 1.10 23.23 24.44
N GLY A 218 2.18 23.64 23.76
CA GLY A 218 3.25 24.45 24.35
C GLY A 218 4.11 23.69 25.38
N LEU A 219 3.81 22.40 25.60
CA LEU A 219 4.54 21.55 26.54
C LEU A 219 5.96 21.26 26.03
N GLU A 220 6.17 21.29 24.71
CA GLU A 220 7.50 21.24 24.11
C GLU A 220 8.39 22.43 24.57
N GLU A 221 7.85 23.65 24.67
CA GLU A 221 8.60 24.82 25.17
C GLU A 221 8.94 24.68 26.67
N GLY A 222 8.01 24.14 27.46
CA GLY A 222 8.24 23.84 28.88
C GLY A 222 9.25 22.71 29.13
N LEU A 223 9.29 21.70 28.26
CA LEU A 223 10.28 20.62 28.31
C LEU A 223 11.67 21.10 27.87
N LEU A 224 11.75 22.02 26.91
CA LEU A 224 13.01 22.60 26.43
C LEU A 224 13.67 23.53 27.46
N THR A 225 12.89 24.15 28.34
CA THR A 225 13.42 24.98 29.43
C THR A 225 14.05 24.15 30.55
N GLN A 226 13.69 22.86 30.68
CA GLN A 226 14.29 21.95 31.65
C GLN A 226 15.52 21.21 31.06
N ARG A 227 16.73 21.64 31.48
CA ARG A 227 18.03 21.07 31.06
C ARG A 227 18.15 19.54 31.09
N ARG A 228 17.34 18.86 31.91
CA ARG A 228 17.42 17.39 32.13
C ARG A 228 16.90 16.56 30.96
N TYR A 229 16.11 17.14 30.04
CA TYR A 229 15.48 16.40 28.93
C TYR A 229 16.06 16.73 27.54
N ILE A 230 16.95 17.73 27.46
CA ILE A 230 17.50 18.23 26.19
C ILE A 230 18.40 17.19 25.48
N HIS A 231 18.97 16.24 26.22
CA HIS A 231 19.93 15.25 25.70
C HIS A 231 19.54 13.80 26.07
N ASN A 232 18.34 13.37 25.69
CA ASN A 232 17.97 11.96 25.82
C ASN A 232 18.60 11.14 24.68
N HIS A 233 19.93 10.94 24.75
CA HIS A 233 20.73 10.19 23.78
C HIS A 233 20.16 8.78 23.46
N PRO A 234 19.63 8.00 24.43
CA PRO A 234 18.99 6.73 24.14
C PRO A 234 17.78 6.84 23.20
N LEU A 235 16.95 7.88 23.35
CA LEU A 235 15.81 8.12 22.48
C LEU A 235 16.26 8.47 21.06
N GLN A 236 17.32 9.25 20.92
CA GLN A 236 17.89 9.59 19.61
C GLN A 236 18.45 8.36 18.90
N VAL A 237 19.17 7.51 19.62
CA VAL A 237 19.71 6.25 19.08
C VAL A 237 18.59 5.29 18.68
N ALA A 238 17.52 5.17 19.49
CA ALA A 238 16.36 4.34 19.17
C ALA A 238 15.61 4.84 17.91
N LEU A 239 15.47 6.16 17.73
CA LEU A 239 14.85 6.74 16.55
C LEU A 239 15.73 6.60 15.31
N ALA A 240 17.04 6.79 15.45
CA ALA A 240 18.00 6.60 14.37
C ALA A 240 18.07 5.13 13.91
N SER A 241 18.11 4.18 14.86
CA SER A 241 18.11 2.74 14.54
C SER A 241 16.80 2.33 13.86
N GLN A 242 15.65 2.83 14.31
CA GLN A 242 14.36 2.64 13.64
C GLN A 242 14.40 3.15 12.19
N SER A 243 14.97 4.33 11.94
CA SER A 243 15.05 4.91 10.59
C SER A 243 15.91 4.07 9.64
N LEU A 244 17.03 3.49 10.12
CA LEU A 244 17.89 2.59 9.33
C LEU A 244 17.20 1.26 9.01
N VAL A 245 16.40 0.73 9.94
CA VAL A 245 15.57 -0.47 9.71
C VAL A 245 14.45 -0.17 8.71
N GLN A 246 13.80 0.99 8.83
CA GLN A 246 12.69 1.44 7.96
C GLN A 246 13.14 1.72 6.52
N LEU A 247 14.37 2.22 6.32
CA LEU A 247 14.95 2.41 4.98
C LEU A 247 15.29 1.09 4.26
N GLY A 248 15.03 -0.06 4.90
CA GLY A 248 15.13 -1.38 4.26
C GLY A 248 16.55 -1.96 4.26
N PHE A 249 17.53 -1.32 4.89
CA PHE A 249 18.92 -1.78 4.88
C PHE A 249 19.06 -3.16 5.55
N LEU A 250 18.44 -3.37 6.71
CA LEU A 250 18.44 -4.69 7.37
C LEU A 250 17.56 -5.72 6.63
N MET A 251 16.51 -5.28 5.94
CA MET A 251 15.69 -6.19 5.12
C MET A 251 16.41 -6.63 3.83
N ALA A 252 17.38 -5.85 3.35
CA ALA A 252 18.21 -6.18 2.20
C ALA A 252 19.39 -7.11 2.55
N LEU A 253 19.71 -7.29 3.83
CA LEU A 253 20.87 -8.08 4.25
C LEU A 253 20.79 -9.56 3.82
N PRO A 254 19.66 -10.29 4.01
CA PRO A 254 19.54 -11.67 3.53
C PRO A 254 19.76 -11.79 2.01
N MET A 255 19.27 -10.81 1.26
CA MET A 255 19.45 -10.75 -0.19
C MET A 255 20.92 -10.51 -0.57
N MET A 256 21.60 -9.57 0.09
CA MET A 256 23.03 -9.32 -0.15
C MET A 256 23.89 -10.54 0.21
N MET A 257 23.56 -11.24 1.29
CA MET A 257 24.26 -12.47 1.68
C MET A 257 24.07 -13.57 0.65
N GLU A 258 22.85 -13.75 0.14
CA GLU A 258 22.56 -14.76 -0.88
C GLU A 258 23.33 -14.48 -2.18
N ILE A 259 23.27 -13.24 -2.68
CA ILE A 259 24.03 -12.84 -3.88
C ILE A 259 25.54 -12.99 -3.62
N GLY A 260 26.01 -12.67 -2.42
CA GLY A 260 27.40 -12.82 -2.02
C GLY A 260 27.88 -14.26 -2.02
N LEU A 261 27.04 -15.20 -1.58
CA LEU A 261 27.34 -16.63 -1.55
C LEU A 261 27.30 -17.28 -2.94
N GLU A 262 26.35 -16.89 -3.80
CA GLU A 262 26.23 -17.48 -5.14
C GLU A 262 27.15 -16.85 -6.19
N LYS A 263 27.33 -15.52 -6.16
CA LYS A 263 28.05 -14.75 -7.20
C LYS A 263 29.30 -14.04 -6.71
N GLY A 264 29.58 -14.06 -5.40
CA GLY A 264 30.70 -13.36 -4.77
C GLY A 264 30.33 -11.98 -4.21
N PHE A 265 31.00 -11.60 -3.11
CA PHE A 265 30.68 -10.37 -2.36
C PHE A 265 30.93 -9.06 -3.14
N GLY A 266 31.91 -9.02 -4.05
CA GLY A 266 32.15 -7.85 -4.90
C GLY A 266 30.98 -7.59 -5.85
N GLN A 267 30.45 -8.65 -6.45
CA GLN A 267 29.25 -8.57 -7.29
C GLN A 267 28.02 -8.21 -6.47
N ALA A 268 27.88 -8.76 -5.25
CA ALA A 268 26.77 -8.42 -4.36
C ALA A 268 26.74 -6.93 -4.00
N LEU A 269 27.91 -6.33 -3.73
CA LEU A 269 28.00 -4.89 -3.46
C LEU A 269 27.62 -4.06 -4.70
N SER A 270 28.10 -4.45 -5.88
CA SER A 270 27.75 -3.79 -7.15
C SER A 270 26.24 -3.87 -7.43
N GLU A 271 25.63 -5.05 -7.30
CA GLU A 271 24.20 -5.25 -7.47
C GLU A 271 23.38 -4.45 -6.44
N PHE A 272 23.82 -4.38 -5.18
CA PHE A 272 23.17 -3.57 -4.16
C PHE A 272 23.20 -2.07 -4.49
N ILE A 273 24.34 -1.54 -4.94
CA ILE A 273 24.45 -0.13 -5.37
C ILE A 273 23.53 0.12 -6.56
N MET A 274 23.53 -0.76 -7.56
CA MET A 274 22.68 -0.63 -8.74
C MET A 274 21.19 -0.67 -8.38
N MET A 275 20.77 -1.54 -7.46
CA MET A 275 19.40 -1.60 -6.99
C MET A 275 18.95 -0.29 -6.33
N ASN A 276 19.80 0.32 -5.51
CA ASN A 276 19.49 1.61 -4.88
C ASN A 276 19.44 2.75 -5.90
N LEU A 277 20.33 2.77 -6.89
CA LEU A 277 20.28 3.74 -8.00
C LEU A 277 19.00 3.63 -8.84
N GLN A 278 18.44 2.42 -8.94
CA GLN A 278 17.15 2.16 -9.58
C GLN A 278 15.93 2.36 -8.64
N LEU A 279 16.13 2.98 -7.48
CA LEU A 279 15.11 3.33 -6.49
C LEU A 279 14.49 2.14 -5.74
N ALA A 280 15.25 1.07 -5.46
CA ALA A 280 14.80 -0.04 -4.63
C ALA A 280 14.25 0.41 -3.26
N ALA A 281 14.86 1.42 -2.62
CA ALA A 281 14.38 1.96 -1.34
C ALA A 281 12.95 2.54 -1.45
N VAL A 282 12.63 3.23 -2.56
CA VAL A 282 11.29 3.75 -2.84
C VAL A 282 10.31 2.58 -3.04
N PHE A 283 10.72 1.57 -3.79
CA PHE A 283 9.88 0.39 -4.03
C PHE A 283 9.55 -0.37 -2.73
N PHE A 284 10.54 -0.71 -1.90
CA PHE A 284 10.32 -1.46 -0.66
C PHE A 284 9.56 -0.64 0.40
N THR A 285 9.81 0.67 0.49
CA THR A 285 9.05 1.57 1.37
C THR A 285 7.58 1.70 0.93
N PHE A 286 7.32 1.67 -0.38
CA PHE A 286 5.96 1.61 -0.91
C PHE A 286 5.27 0.28 -0.60
N SER A 287 5.95 -0.84 -0.81
CA SER A 287 5.49 -2.20 -0.46
C SER A 287 5.07 -2.32 1.02
N LEU A 288 5.81 -1.68 1.93
CA LEU A 288 5.48 -1.64 3.36
C LEU A 288 4.07 -1.08 3.62
N GLY A 289 3.67 -0.04 2.87
CA GLY A 289 2.34 0.58 2.95
C GLY A 289 1.23 -0.39 2.51
N THR A 290 1.47 -1.12 1.43
CA THR A 290 0.57 -2.17 0.92
C THR A 290 0.37 -3.26 1.96
N LYS A 291 1.46 -3.86 2.46
CA LYS A 291 1.43 -4.93 3.47
C LYS A 291 0.67 -4.50 4.71
N THR A 292 1.00 -3.32 5.23
CA THR A 292 0.35 -2.76 6.43
C THR A 292 -1.14 -2.52 6.25
N HIS A 293 -1.55 -1.90 5.14
CA HIS A 293 -2.95 -1.55 4.92
C HIS A 293 -3.84 -2.78 4.85
N TYR A 294 -3.48 -3.76 4.04
CA TYR A 294 -4.29 -4.95 3.83
C TYR A 294 -4.25 -5.89 5.04
N TYR A 295 -3.09 -6.07 5.68
CA TYR A 295 -2.98 -6.84 6.92
C TYR A 295 -3.84 -6.22 8.05
N GLY A 296 -3.71 -4.90 8.30
CA GLY A 296 -4.48 -4.22 9.33
C GLY A 296 -5.99 -4.20 9.05
N ARG A 297 -6.40 -4.01 7.79
CA ARG A 297 -7.81 -4.09 7.38
C ARG A 297 -8.39 -5.48 7.66
N MET A 298 -7.64 -6.54 7.33
CA MET A 298 -8.07 -7.91 7.59
C MET A 298 -8.23 -8.19 9.09
N LEU A 299 -7.32 -7.68 9.94
CA LEU A 299 -7.41 -7.86 11.39
C LEU A 299 -8.62 -7.16 12.02
N LEU A 300 -8.94 -5.92 11.57
CA LEU A 300 -10.02 -5.13 12.17
C LEU A 300 -11.42 -5.51 11.65
N HIS A 301 -11.52 -5.81 10.36
CA HIS A 301 -12.81 -5.93 9.68
C HIS A 301 -13.07 -7.31 9.09
N GLY A 302 -12.03 -8.12 8.90
CA GLY A 302 -12.13 -9.38 8.17
C GLY A 302 -12.53 -9.19 6.70
N GLY A 303 -13.02 -10.27 6.07
CA GLY A 303 -13.62 -10.22 4.74
C GLY A 303 -12.61 -9.99 3.61
N ALA A 304 -11.51 -10.75 3.58
CA ALA A 304 -10.55 -10.67 2.49
C ALA A 304 -11.24 -11.01 1.15
N GLN A 305 -11.27 -10.04 0.24
CA GLN A 305 -11.70 -10.28 -1.14
C GLN A 305 -10.49 -10.61 -2.00
N TYR A 306 -10.54 -11.75 -2.68
CA TYR A 306 -9.56 -12.05 -3.72
C TYR A 306 -9.67 -11.02 -4.84
N ARG A 307 -8.58 -10.26 -5.04
CA ARG A 307 -8.40 -9.39 -6.20
C ARG A 307 -7.46 -10.10 -7.16
N ALA A 308 -7.97 -10.50 -8.32
CA ALA A 308 -7.16 -11.16 -9.33
C ALA A 308 -5.95 -10.28 -9.71
N THR A 309 -4.76 -10.84 -9.59
CA THR A 309 -3.54 -10.25 -10.16
C THR A 309 -3.65 -10.39 -11.67
N GLY A 310 -4.07 -9.32 -12.34
CA GLY A 310 -4.06 -9.30 -13.80
C GLY A 310 -2.62 -9.50 -14.32
N ARG A 311 -2.44 -10.32 -15.35
CA ARG A 311 -1.14 -10.57 -15.98
C ARG A 311 -1.05 -9.79 -17.30
N GLY A 312 -0.77 -8.48 -17.22
CA GLY A 312 -0.47 -7.63 -18.37
C GLY A 312 1.04 -7.55 -18.63
N PHE A 313 1.44 -7.09 -19.81
CA PHE A 313 2.85 -6.83 -20.10
C PHE A 313 3.32 -5.54 -19.40
N VAL A 314 4.53 -5.58 -18.83
CA VAL A 314 5.19 -4.47 -18.08
C VAL A 314 5.25 -3.17 -18.85
N VAL A 315 5.29 -3.26 -20.18
CA VAL A 315 5.59 -2.14 -21.07
C VAL A 315 4.42 -1.15 -21.14
N PHE A 316 3.22 -1.55 -20.70
CA PHE A 316 2.05 -0.72 -20.83
C PHE A 316 1.93 0.29 -19.68
N HIS A 317 1.68 1.52 -20.07
CA HIS A 317 1.29 2.61 -19.19
C HIS A 317 -0.03 2.29 -18.49
N ALA A 318 -0.03 2.27 -17.16
CA ALA A 318 -1.23 2.21 -16.35
C ALA A 318 -1.85 3.61 -16.23
N LYS A 319 -3.14 3.74 -16.52
CA LYS A 319 -3.84 5.03 -16.47
C LYS A 319 -3.85 5.60 -15.05
N PHE A 320 -3.81 6.92 -14.91
CA PHE A 320 -3.95 7.60 -13.62
C PHE A 320 -5.17 7.13 -12.81
N ALA A 321 -6.33 6.99 -13.46
CA ALA A 321 -7.55 6.54 -12.80
C ALA A 321 -7.44 5.10 -12.24
N GLU A 322 -6.65 4.22 -12.86
CA GLU A 322 -6.38 2.88 -12.34
C GLU A 322 -5.48 2.94 -11.10
N ASN A 323 -4.36 3.66 -11.19
CA ASN A 323 -3.44 3.86 -10.07
C ASN A 323 -4.15 4.51 -8.87
N TYR A 324 -4.96 5.53 -9.14
CA TYR A 324 -5.75 6.22 -8.12
C TYR A 324 -6.68 5.26 -7.37
N ARG A 325 -7.42 4.42 -8.09
CA ARG A 325 -8.36 3.47 -7.48
C ARG A 325 -7.66 2.39 -6.68
N LEU A 326 -6.47 1.96 -7.10
CA LEU A 326 -5.72 0.91 -6.41
C LEU A 326 -5.05 1.44 -5.12
N TYR A 327 -4.58 2.68 -5.13
CA TYR A 327 -3.74 3.23 -4.05
C TYR A 327 -4.39 4.33 -3.19
N SER A 328 -5.59 4.81 -3.53
CA SER A 328 -6.28 5.89 -2.79
C SER A 328 -6.34 5.64 -1.28
N ARG A 329 -6.86 4.49 -0.84
CA ARG A 329 -7.00 4.15 0.60
C ARG A 329 -5.74 3.60 1.25
N SER A 330 -4.91 2.90 0.48
CA SER A 330 -3.74 2.22 1.01
C SER A 330 -2.55 3.16 1.21
N HIS A 331 -2.38 4.13 0.30
CA HIS A 331 -1.21 5.03 0.28
C HIS A 331 -1.62 6.50 0.23
N PHE A 332 -2.46 6.94 -0.71
CA PHE A 332 -2.61 8.38 -0.96
C PHE A 332 -3.27 9.15 0.18
N VAL A 333 -4.40 8.67 0.71
CA VAL A 333 -5.05 9.28 1.88
C VAL A 333 -4.07 9.34 3.06
N LYS A 334 -3.36 8.24 3.31
CA LYS A 334 -2.40 8.12 4.40
C LYS A 334 -1.20 9.04 4.22
N GLY A 335 -0.65 9.10 3.01
CA GLY A 335 0.46 9.97 2.65
C GLY A 335 0.10 11.44 2.73
N ILE A 336 -1.11 11.83 2.30
CA ILE A 336 -1.60 13.22 2.43
C ILE A 336 -1.82 13.57 3.91
N GLU A 337 -2.36 12.66 4.71
CA GLU A 337 -2.50 12.86 6.17
C GLU A 337 -1.13 13.10 6.81
N LEU A 338 -0.15 12.23 6.54
CA LEU A 338 1.22 12.39 7.06
C LEU A 338 1.90 13.65 6.51
N LEU A 339 1.67 14.03 5.24
CA LEU A 339 2.16 15.27 4.64
C LEU A 339 1.65 16.50 5.39
N ILE A 340 0.35 16.54 5.67
CA ILE A 340 -0.30 17.62 6.43
C ILE A 340 0.33 17.72 7.83
N LEU A 341 0.50 16.59 8.52
CA LEU A 341 1.15 16.56 9.84
C LEU A 341 2.58 17.09 9.80
N LEU A 342 3.37 16.70 8.79
CA LEU A 342 4.75 17.18 8.62
C LEU A 342 4.81 18.69 8.33
N ILE A 343 3.94 19.20 7.48
CA ILE A 343 3.85 20.65 7.20
C ILE A 343 3.56 21.42 8.48
N ILE A 344 2.65 20.91 9.32
CA ILE A 344 2.25 21.61 10.54
C ILE A 344 3.32 21.52 11.61
N TYR A 345 3.95 20.35 11.73
CA TYR A 345 5.11 20.22 12.58
C TYR A 345 6.22 21.19 12.17
N GLN A 346 6.44 21.40 10.86
CA GLN A 346 7.39 22.42 10.38
C GLN A 346 6.95 23.86 10.67
N LEU A 347 5.63 24.12 10.75
CA LEU A 347 5.08 25.46 11.03
C LEU A 347 5.05 25.84 12.52
N PHE A 348 4.86 24.86 13.41
CA PHE A 348 4.65 25.08 14.85
C PHE A 348 5.71 24.42 15.75
N GLY A 349 6.46 23.44 15.24
CA GLY A 349 7.49 22.75 16.00
C GLY A 349 8.72 23.63 16.25
N GLN A 350 9.22 23.61 17.48
CA GLN A 350 10.48 24.27 17.85
C GLN A 350 11.64 23.29 17.60
N SER A 351 12.61 23.70 16.76
CA SER A 351 13.72 22.83 16.32
C SER A 351 14.50 22.23 17.49
N TYR A 352 14.42 20.91 17.65
CA TYR A 352 15.24 20.15 18.58
C TYR A 352 16.72 20.36 18.23
N ARG A 353 17.51 20.95 19.15
CA ARG A 353 18.91 21.37 18.93
C ARG A 353 19.93 20.24 18.70
N SER A 354 19.52 19.00 18.43
CA SER A 354 20.43 17.96 17.91
C SER A 354 20.23 17.80 16.41
N THR A 355 21.05 18.53 15.64
CA THR A 355 20.93 18.67 14.18
C THR A 355 20.82 17.33 13.45
N ILE A 356 21.57 16.30 13.87
CA ILE A 356 21.68 15.05 13.10
C ILE A 356 20.46 14.14 13.27
N ALA A 357 20.04 13.82 14.50
CA ALA A 357 18.91 12.92 14.74
C ALA A 357 17.58 13.50 14.21
N TYR A 358 17.40 14.82 14.36
CA TYR A 358 16.23 15.51 13.81
C TYR A 358 16.20 15.42 12.27
N ILE A 359 17.34 15.64 11.61
CA ILE A 359 17.45 15.53 10.15
C ILE A 359 17.14 14.11 9.69
N PHE A 360 17.71 13.07 10.31
CA PHE A 360 17.46 11.69 9.90
C PHE A 360 15.99 11.28 10.04
N VAL A 361 15.37 11.60 11.18
CA VAL A 361 13.96 11.27 11.43
C VAL A 361 13.06 12.04 10.45
N THR A 362 13.25 13.35 10.34
CA THR A 362 12.45 14.19 9.45
C THR A 362 12.61 13.77 7.98
N PHE A 363 13.85 13.56 7.53
CA PHE A 363 14.14 13.06 6.18
C PHE A 363 13.46 11.71 5.91
N SER A 364 13.54 10.76 6.84
CA SER A 364 12.90 9.45 6.67
C SER A 364 11.37 9.55 6.54
N MET A 365 10.74 10.48 7.25
CA MET A 365 9.29 10.72 7.17
C MET A 365 8.88 11.39 5.87
N TRP A 366 9.63 12.41 5.43
CA TRP A 366 9.42 13.01 4.11
C TRP A 366 9.63 12.00 2.98
N PHE A 367 10.66 11.16 3.09
CA PHE A 367 10.93 10.08 2.14
C PHE A 367 9.77 9.08 2.08
N LEU A 368 9.24 8.65 3.22
CA LEU A 368 8.06 7.78 3.31
C LEU A 368 6.85 8.41 2.61
N VAL A 369 6.55 9.67 2.91
CA VAL A 369 5.40 10.40 2.35
C VAL A 369 5.54 10.56 0.84
N LEU A 370 6.67 11.04 0.35
CA LEU A 370 6.93 11.21 -1.08
C LEU A 370 6.85 9.87 -1.82
N THR A 371 7.39 8.81 -1.22
CA THR A 371 7.31 7.45 -1.76
C THR A 371 5.85 6.99 -1.89
N TRP A 372 5.04 7.12 -0.84
CA TRP A 372 3.64 6.68 -0.88
C TRP A 372 2.78 7.47 -1.88
N LEU A 373 3.09 8.75 -2.10
CA LEU A 373 2.34 9.58 -3.04
C LEU A 373 2.77 9.38 -4.50
N PHE A 374 4.07 9.20 -4.77
CA PHE A 374 4.60 9.30 -6.13
C PHE A 374 5.19 8.01 -6.72
N ALA A 375 5.48 6.98 -5.91
CA ALA A 375 6.00 5.70 -6.44
C ALA A 375 5.12 5.07 -7.54
N PRO A 376 3.77 5.10 -7.46
CA PRO A 376 2.93 4.57 -8.54
C PRO A 376 3.14 5.21 -9.90
N PHE A 377 3.55 6.49 -9.93
CA PHE A 377 3.77 7.23 -11.17
C PHE A 377 5.22 7.12 -11.62
N LEU A 378 6.16 7.11 -10.67
CA LEU A 378 7.58 6.95 -10.92
C LEU A 378 7.90 5.59 -11.54
N PHE A 379 7.21 4.54 -11.10
CA PHE A 379 7.38 3.19 -11.62
C PHE A 379 6.39 2.83 -12.76
N ASN A 380 5.64 3.81 -13.28
CA ASN A 380 4.72 3.62 -14.39
C ASN A 380 5.40 3.96 -15.73
N PRO A 381 5.50 3.02 -16.68
CA PRO A 381 6.01 3.31 -18.02
C PRO A 381 5.26 4.49 -18.66
N SER A 382 5.98 5.39 -19.33
CA SER A 382 5.41 6.63 -19.91
C SER A 382 4.62 7.48 -18.89
N GLY A 383 4.90 7.36 -17.59
CA GLY A 383 4.17 8.07 -16.53
C GLY A 383 4.32 9.59 -16.57
N PHE A 384 5.40 10.09 -17.18
CA PHE A 384 5.68 11.51 -17.38
C PHE A 384 5.63 11.95 -18.86
N GLU A 385 4.97 11.17 -19.72
CA GLU A 385 4.77 11.54 -21.13
C GLU A 385 3.55 12.48 -21.25
N TRP A 386 3.75 13.68 -21.81
CA TRP A 386 2.70 14.71 -21.87
C TRP A 386 1.41 14.22 -22.54
N THR A 387 1.53 13.50 -23.65
CA THR A 387 0.38 12.96 -24.40
C THR A 387 -0.47 12.02 -23.54
N LYS A 388 0.19 11.16 -22.74
CA LYS A 388 -0.46 10.21 -21.83
C LYS A 388 -1.12 10.90 -20.65
N ILE A 389 -0.50 11.93 -20.11
CA ILE A 389 -1.06 12.71 -19.00
C ILE A 389 -2.34 13.43 -19.43
N VAL A 390 -2.37 14.01 -20.63
CA VAL A 390 -3.60 14.63 -21.15
C VAL A 390 -4.73 13.60 -21.30
N ASP A 391 -4.42 12.41 -21.83
CA ASP A 391 -5.38 11.30 -21.93
C ASP A 391 -5.88 10.85 -20.55
N ASP A 392 -4.97 10.72 -19.58
CA ASP A 392 -5.24 10.33 -18.20
C ASP A 392 -6.13 11.34 -17.46
N TRP A 393 -5.89 12.64 -17.68
CA TRP A 393 -6.73 13.69 -17.13
C TRP A 393 -8.17 13.59 -17.66
N SER A 394 -8.32 13.34 -18.96
CA SER A 394 -9.63 13.15 -19.60
C SER A 394 -10.34 11.90 -19.06
N ASP A 395 -9.62 10.78 -18.93
CA ASP A 395 -10.14 9.51 -18.42
C ASP A 395 -10.58 9.62 -16.96
N TRP A 396 -9.74 10.22 -16.10
CA TRP A 396 -10.04 10.43 -14.69
C TRP A 396 -11.23 11.38 -14.49
N ASN A 397 -11.31 12.47 -15.26
CA ASN A 397 -12.45 13.39 -15.21
C ASN A 397 -13.76 12.74 -15.66
N LYS A 398 -13.71 11.84 -16.65
CA LYS A 398 -14.89 11.04 -17.04
C LYS A 398 -15.29 10.10 -15.91
N TRP A 399 -14.33 9.38 -15.33
CA TRP A 399 -14.57 8.43 -14.24
C TRP A 399 -15.18 9.09 -12.98
N ILE A 400 -14.65 10.24 -12.54
CA ILE A 400 -15.15 10.97 -11.35
C ILE A 400 -16.54 11.58 -11.59
N SER A 401 -16.86 11.91 -12.84
CA SER A 401 -18.12 12.56 -13.22
C SER A 401 -19.24 11.56 -13.49
N ASN A 402 -18.92 10.36 -13.96
CA ASN A 402 -19.90 9.33 -14.31
C ASN A 402 -20.70 8.88 -13.08
N ARG A 403 -22.03 8.86 -13.21
CA ARG A 403 -22.92 8.30 -12.20
C ARG A 403 -22.79 6.78 -12.15
N GLY A 404 -22.84 6.24 -10.94
CA GLY A 404 -22.85 4.80 -10.72
C GLY A 404 -24.26 4.22 -10.86
N GLY A 405 -24.36 2.91 -10.69
CA GLY A 405 -25.61 2.17 -10.75
C GLY A 405 -25.38 0.68 -10.53
N ILE A 406 -26.47 -0.06 -10.34
CA ILE A 406 -26.42 -1.53 -10.23
C ILE A 406 -25.85 -2.07 -11.55
N GLY A 407 -24.79 -2.86 -11.49
CA GLY A 407 -24.13 -3.45 -12.67
C GLY A 407 -23.10 -2.56 -13.38
N VAL A 408 -22.89 -1.30 -12.95
CA VAL A 408 -21.84 -0.44 -13.52
C VAL A 408 -20.48 -0.79 -12.92
N SER A 409 -19.52 -1.18 -13.77
CA SER A 409 -18.16 -1.52 -13.33
C SER A 409 -17.48 -0.36 -12.56
N PRO A 410 -16.72 -0.66 -11.48
CA PRO A 410 -15.90 0.33 -10.77
C PRO A 410 -14.85 1.04 -11.64
N ASP A 411 -14.51 0.46 -12.80
CA ASP A 411 -13.61 1.09 -13.78
C ASP A 411 -14.24 2.28 -14.50
N LYS A 412 -15.57 2.32 -14.58
CA LYS A 412 -16.29 3.33 -15.37
C LYS A 412 -16.89 4.44 -14.52
N SER A 413 -17.11 4.21 -13.22
CA SER A 413 -17.71 5.19 -12.31
C SER A 413 -17.07 5.18 -10.93
N TRP A 414 -16.75 6.39 -10.45
CA TRP A 414 -16.31 6.63 -9.08
C TRP A 414 -17.32 6.16 -8.03
N GLU A 415 -18.61 6.29 -8.30
CA GLU A 415 -19.65 5.95 -7.33
C GLU A 415 -19.73 4.44 -7.08
N SER A 416 -19.63 3.63 -8.13
CA SER A 416 -19.53 2.17 -8.01
C SER A 416 -18.25 1.76 -7.29
N TRP A 417 -17.10 2.38 -7.61
CA TRP A 417 -15.84 2.11 -6.93
C TRP A 417 -15.90 2.47 -5.43
N TRP A 418 -16.48 3.63 -5.10
CA TRP A 418 -16.58 4.09 -3.71
C TRP A 418 -17.47 3.18 -2.85
N GLU A 419 -18.57 2.66 -3.41
CA GLU A 419 -19.44 1.72 -2.69
C GLU A 419 -18.75 0.35 -2.47
N ILE A 420 -17.90 -0.11 -3.40
CA ILE A 420 -17.08 -1.33 -3.23
C ILE A 420 -15.97 -1.12 -2.19
N GLU A 421 -15.30 0.04 -2.21
CA GLU A 421 -14.27 0.34 -1.19
C GLU A 421 -14.84 0.39 0.23
N LEU A 422 -16.12 0.70 0.40
CA LEU A 422 -16.82 0.68 1.70
C LEU A 422 -17.38 -0.69 2.08
N GLU A 423 -17.22 -1.72 1.24
CA GLU A 423 -17.88 -3.00 1.46
C GLU A 423 -17.37 -3.74 2.72
N HIS A 424 -16.09 -3.58 3.05
CA HIS A 424 -15.50 -4.15 4.26
C HIS A 424 -16.25 -3.75 5.54
N LEU A 425 -16.75 -2.51 5.62
CA LEU A 425 -17.50 -2.00 6.77
C LEU A 425 -18.85 -2.71 6.97
N LYS A 426 -19.38 -3.40 5.96
CA LYS A 426 -20.61 -4.20 6.10
C LYS A 426 -20.39 -5.45 6.93
N TYR A 427 -19.18 -6.00 6.89
CA TYR A 427 -18.81 -7.24 7.56
C TYR A 427 -18.11 -6.99 8.91
N SER A 428 -17.78 -5.73 9.21
CA SER A 428 -17.17 -5.31 10.46
C SER A 428 -18.07 -5.57 11.66
N GLY A 429 -17.50 -6.15 12.72
CA GLY A 429 -18.15 -6.24 14.03
C GLY A 429 -18.28 -4.86 14.71
N THR A 430 -19.03 -4.82 15.81
CA THR A 430 -19.24 -3.59 16.61
C THR A 430 -17.94 -2.97 17.09
N ILE A 431 -16.97 -3.80 17.50
CA ILE A 431 -15.63 -3.36 17.93
C ILE A 431 -14.89 -2.68 16.78
N GLY A 432 -14.91 -3.27 15.57
CA GLY A 432 -14.25 -2.69 14.40
C GLY A 432 -14.82 -1.31 14.04
N LEU A 433 -16.14 -1.17 14.07
CA LEU A 433 -16.81 0.13 13.85
C LEU A 433 -16.47 1.15 14.95
N PHE A 434 -16.42 0.72 16.21
CA PHE A 434 -16.04 1.58 17.34
C PHE A 434 -14.60 2.09 17.22
N VAL A 435 -13.67 1.21 16.82
CA VAL A 435 -12.27 1.57 16.57
C VAL A 435 -12.15 2.59 15.43
N GLU A 436 -12.90 2.44 14.33
CA GLU A 436 -12.92 3.42 13.23
C GLU A 436 -13.37 4.82 13.70
N ILE A 437 -14.39 4.87 14.56
CA ILE A 437 -14.89 6.12 15.14
C ILE A 437 -13.82 6.73 16.05
N ILE A 438 -13.25 5.96 16.98
CA ILE A 438 -12.18 6.43 17.88
C ILE A 438 -11.00 6.97 17.10
N LEU A 439 -10.52 6.22 16.10
CA LEU A 439 -9.40 6.66 15.29
C LEU A 439 -9.74 7.97 14.59
N SER A 440 -10.97 8.15 14.10
CA SER A 440 -11.42 9.38 13.46
C SER A 440 -11.46 10.58 14.40
N LEU A 441 -11.55 10.38 15.73
CA LEU A 441 -11.57 11.48 16.70
C LEU A 441 -10.27 12.31 16.70
N ARG A 442 -9.15 11.72 16.27
CA ARG A 442 -7.84 12.40 16.20
C ARG A 442 -7.89 13.70 15.38
N PHE A 443 -8.73 13.75 14.34
CA PHE A 443 -8.87 14.92 13.48
C PHE A 443 -9.51 16.12 14.19
N PHE A 444 -10.39 15.88 15.18
CA PHE A 444 -11.01 16.95 15.95
C PHE A 444 -10.09 17.48 17.06
N ILE A 445 -9.32 16.60 17.69
CA ILE A 445 -8.28 16.99 18.66
C ILE A 445 -7.22 17.85 17.96
N TYR A 446 -6.83 17.42 16.76
CA TYR A 446 -5.95 18.16 15.88
C TYR A 446 -6.50 19.56 15.52
N GLN A 447 -7.78 19.65 15.15
CA GLN A 447 -8.43 20.93 14.85
C GLN A 447 -8.41 21.86 16.05
N TYR A 448 -8.74 21.33 17.23
CA TYR A 448 -8.72 22.09 18.48
C TYR A 448 -7.34 22.72 18.73
N GLY A 449 -6.27 21.92 18.60
CA GLY A 449 -4.90 22.42 18.79
C GLY A 449 -4.52 23.52 17.81
N LEU A 450 -4.93 23.44 16.54
CA LEU A 450 -4.67 24.50 15.56
C LEU A 450 -5.50 25.76 15.81
N VAL A 451 -6.78 25.63 16.14
CA VAL A 451 -7.66 26.77 16.44
C VAL A 451 -7.17 27.52 17.68
N TYR A 452 -6.61 26.81 18.67
CA TYR A 452 -6.02 27.42 19.86
C TYR A 452 -4.83 28.35 19.56
N HIS A 453 -4.09 28.09 18.48
CA HIS A 453 -2.94 28.90 18.04
C HIS A 453 -3.30 29.98 17.01
N LEU A 454 -4.58 30.11 16.62
CA LEU A 454 -5.02 31.20 15.75
C LEU A 454 -5.09 32.51 16.55
N ASN A 455 -4.48 33.58 16.03
CA ASN A 455 -4.47 34.90 16.67
C ASN A 455 -5.76 35.71 16.47
N ILE A 456 -6.86 35.07 16.06
CA ILE A 456 -8.10 35.72 15.61
C ILE A 456 -8.93 36.24 16.80
N THR A 457 -8.93 35.52 17.92
CA THR A 457 -9.64 35.91 19.13
C THR A 457 -8.65 36.02 20.27
N GLY A 458 -8.60 37.18 20.94
CA GLY A 458 -7.77 37.37 22.13
C GLY A 458 -8.09 36.38 23.27
N ASP A 459 -9.26 35.75 23.22
CA ASP A 459 -9.67 34.63 24.08
C ASP A 459 -9.37 33.26 23.46
N LYS A 460 -8.71 32.40 24.24
CA LYS A 460 -8.38 31.01 23.88
C LYS A 460 -9.36 29.99 24.47
N SER A 461 -10.64 30.33 24.53
CA SER A 461 -11.65 29.49 25.19
C SER A 461 -12.13 28.34 24.30
N ILE A 462 -12.63 27.27 24.93
CA ILE A 462 -13.28 26.14 24.24
C ILE A 462 -14.46 26.63 23.37
N LEU A 463 -15.07 27.77 23.72
CA LEU A 463 -16.15 28.37 22.95
C LEU A 463 -15.71 28.75 21.53
N VAL A 464 -14.48 29.24 21.34
CA VAL A 464 -13.93 29.57 20.00
C VAL A 464 -13.83 28.32 19.15
N TYR A 465 -13.39 27.21 19.73
CA TYR A 465 -13.39 25.92 19.06
C TYR A 465 -14.81 25.48 18.68
N LEU A 466 -15.79 25.57 19.59
CA LEU A 466 -17.18 25.22 19.28
C LEU A 466 -17.78 26.12 18.19
N ILE A 467 -17.47 27.42 18.19
CA ILE A 467 -17.87 28.36 17.14
C ILE A 467 -17.26 27.97 15.78
N SER A 468 -16.02 27.46 15.77
CA SER A 468 -15.37 27.00 14.53
C SER A 468 -16.16 25.87 13.83
N TRP A 469 -16.98 25.10 14.54
CA TRP A 469 -17.86 24.09 13.93
C TRP A 469 -18.98 24.69 13.09
N LEU A 470 -19.37 25.95 13.33
CA LEU A 470 -20.32 26.66 12.46
C LEU A 470 -19.75 26.79 11.04
N VAL A 471 -18.44 26.98 10.89
CA VAL A 471 -17.77 27.02 9.57
C VAL A 471 -17.96 25.68 8.85
N ILE A 472 -17.76 24.57 9.55
CA ILE A 472 -17.96 23.23 8.99
C ILE A 472 -19.43 23.05 8.57
N LEU A 473 -20.38 23.48 9.41
CA LEU A 473 -21.81 23.39 9.12
C LEU A 473 -22.20 24.21 7.87
N VAL A 474 -21.67 25.43 7.74
CA VAL A 474 -21.87 26.28 6.55
C VAL A 474 -21.31 25.60 5.30
N VAL A 475 -20.08 25.07 5.36
CA VAL A 475 -19.46 24.34 4.24
C VAL A 475 -20.31 23.13 3.84
N LEU A 476 -20.80 22.34 4.80
CA LEU A 476 -21.68 21.20 4.53
C LEU A 476 -23.01 21.62 3.91
N LEU A 477 -23.57 22.76 4.33
CA LEU A 477 -24.80 23.31 3.78
C LEU A 477 -24.60 23.79 2.33
N VAL A 478 -23.51 24.51 2.04
CA VAL A 478 -23.12 24.91 0.69
C VAL A 478 -22.90 23.68 -0.20
N MET A 479 -22.22 22.66 0.30
CA MET A 479 -22.02 21.41 -0.44
C MET A 479 -23.35 20.69 -0.74
N LYS A 480 -24.30 20.72 0.22
CA LYS A 480 -25.65 20.18 0.03
C LYS A 480 -26.43 20.97 -1.03
N THR A 481 -26.41 22.30 -1.01
CA THR A 481 -27.11 23.13 -2.00
C THR A 481 -26.53 22.92 -3.40
N VAL A 482 -25.20 22.85 -3.55
CA VAL A 482 -24.54 22.55 -4.82
C VAL A 482 -24.91 21.15 -5.33
N SER A 483 -24.94 20.14 -4.45
CA SER A 483 -25.28 18.76 -4.82
C SER A 483 -26.74 18.63 -5.29
N VAL A 484 -27.68 19.23 -4.55
CA VAL A 484 -29.09 19.26 -4.92
C VAL A 484 -29.29 20.06 -6.20
N GLY A 485 -28.64 21.22 -6.32
CA GLY A 485 -28.66 22.06 -7.51
C GLY A 485 -28.13 21.33 -8.75
N ARG A 486 -27.06 20.56 -8.61
CA ARG A 486 -26.53 19.71 -9.69
C ARG A 486 -27.54 18.63 -10.11
N ARG A 487 -28.30 18.06 -9.18
CA ARG A 487 -29.29 17.01 -9.52
C ARG A 487 -30.52 17.57 -10.21
N ARG A 488 -31.03 18.72 -9.75
CA ARG A 488 -32.26 19.35 -10.26
C ARG A 488 -32.06 20.21 -11.49
N PHE A 489 -30.96 20.96 -11.59
CA PHE A 489 -30.82 22.03 -12.58
C PHE A 489 -29.70 21.80 -13.59
N SER A 490 -28.79 20.83 -13.38
CA SER A 490 -27.64 20.64 -14.30
C SER A 490 -28.03 20.08 -15.67
N ALA A 491 -29.15 19.36 -15.78
CA ALA A 491 -29.61 18.80 -17.05
C ALA A 491 -30.43 19.83 -17.84
N ASP A 492 -31.36 20.50 -17.17
CA ASP A 492 -32.37 21.35 -17.83
C ASP A 492 -31.99 22.84 -17.87
N PHE A 493 -31.15 23.33 -16.93
CA PHE A 493 -30.80 24.75 -16.79
C PHE A 493 -29.31 24.99 -16.52
N GLN A 494 -28.47 24.71 -17.51
CA GLN A 494 -27.01 24.84 -17.38
C GLN A 494 -26.53 26.27 -17.02
N LEU A 495 -27.15 27.30 -17.58
CA LEU A 495 -26.78 28.70 -17.32
C LEU A 495 -27.07 29.10 -15.87
N PHE A 496 -28.26 28.75 -15.37
CA PHE A 496 -28.65 29.00 -13.98
C PHE A 496 -27.72 28.28 -12.99
N PHE A 497 -27.33 27.04 -13.29
CA PHE A 497 -26.38 26.31 -12.45
C PHE A 497 -24.95 26.90 -12.48
N ARG A 498 -24.49 27.44 -13.62
CA ARG A 498 -23.23 28.20 -13.70
C ARG A 498 -23.30 29.49 -12.88
N LEU A 499 -24.43 30.20 -12.93
CA LEU A 499 -24.66 31.40 -12.15
C LEU A 499 -24.64 31.12 -10.64
N ILE A 500 -25.28 30.04 -10.18
CA ILE A 500 -25.19 29.59 -8.78
C ILE A 500 -23.73 29.34 -8.37
N LYS A 501 -22.94 28.65 -9.20
CA LYS A 501 -21.51 28.42 -8.91
C LYS A 501 -20.73 29.73 -8.82
N PHE A 502 -20.99 30.66 -9.73
CA PHE A 502 -20.37 31.98 -9.73
C PHE A 502 -20.74 32.76 -8.46
N MET A 503 -22.02 32.78 -8.07
CA MET A 503 -22.48 33.44 -6.85
C MET A 503 -21.83 32.83 -5.59
N ILE A 504 -21.71 31.50 -5.53
CA ILE A 504 -21.00 30.83 -4.43
C ILE A 504 -19.52 31.25 -4.40
N PHE A 505 -18.86 31.29 -5.56
CA PHE A 505 -17.47 31.74 -5.65
C PHE A 505 -17.30 33.19 -5.20
N VAL A 506 -18.14 34.11 -5.68
CA VAL A 506 -18.12 35.53 -5.28
C VAL A 506 -18.39 35.65 -3.78
N SER A 507 -19.36 34.91 -3.23
CA SER A 507 -19.64 34.92 -1.79
C SER A 507 -18.45 34.44 -0.95
N PHE A 508 -17.74 33.41 -1.43
CA PHE A 508 -16.54 32.91 -0.76
C PHE A 508 -15.41 33.94 -0.76
N ILE A 509 -15.17 34.60 -1.91
CA ILE A 509 -14.17 35.67 -2.01
C ILE A 509 -14.56 36.87 -1.14
N ALA A 510 -15.83 37.25 -1.11
CA ALA A 510 -16.32 38.33 -0.25
C ALA A 510 -16.10 38.00 1.23
N ILE A 511 -16.43 36.78 1.68
CA ILE A 511 -16.16 36.32 3.06
C ILE A 511 -14.66 36.37 3.35
N LEU A 512 -13.80 35.91 2.42
CA LEU A 512 -12.35 35.96 2.62
C LEU A 512 -11.83 37.39 2.77
N ILE A 513 -12.31 38.33 1.94
CA ILE A 513 -11.95 39.74 2.03
C ILE A 513 -12.40 40.33 3.37
N VAL A 514 -13.61 40.01 3.83
CA VAL A 514 -14.14 40.44 5.13
C VAL A 514 -13.30 39.88 6.29
N LEU A 515 -12.92 38.60 6.23
CA LEU A 515 -12.06 37.98 7.24
C LEU A 515 -10.68 38.65 7.30
N ILE A 516 -10.10 39.03 6.16
CA ILE A 516 -8.81 39.75 6.12
C ILE A 516 -8.95 41.18 6.64
N ALA A 517 -9.99 41.90 6.21
CA ALA A 517 -10.16 43.32 6.49
C ALA A 517 -10.65 43.60 7.93
N ILE A 518 -11.56 42.78 8.47
CA ILE A 518 -12.16 42.99 9.79
C ILE A 518 -11.42 42.22 10.88
N LEU A 519 -11.06 40.96 10.63
CA LEU A 519 -10.39 40.10 11.63
C LEU A 519 -8.86 40.14 11.53
N HIS A 520 -8.31 41.02 10.67
CA HIS A 520 -6.87 41.20 10.46
C HIS A 520 -6.10 39.90 10.26
N MET A 521 -6.72 38.90 9.60
CA MET A 521 -6.11 37.59 9.41
C MET A 521 -4.87 37.67 8.51
N THR A 522 -3.77 37.07 8.96
CA THR A 522 -2.57 36.94 8.14
C THR A 522 -2.72 35.79 7.13
N LEU A 523 -1.90 35.80 6.07
CA LEU A 523 -1.84 34.68 5.12
C LEU A 523 -1.51 33.33 5.80
N ARG A 524 -0.72 33.37 6.89
CA ARG A 524 -0.42 32.19 7.71
C ARG A 524 -1.68 31.66 8.39
N ASP A 525 -2.51 32.54 8.96
CA ASP A 525 -3.75 32.14 9.64
C ASP A 525 -4.75 31.50 8.66
N ILE A 526 -4.88 32.05 7.45
CA ILE A 526 -5.72 31.45 6.40
C ILE A 526 -5.24 30.04 6.05
N PHE A 527 -3.93 29.86 5.89
CA PHE A 527 -3.36 28.54 5.60
C PHE A 527 -3.61 27.55 6.75
N VAL A 528 -3.43 27.98 8.00
CA VAL A 528 -3.71 27.18 9.20
C VAL A 528 -5.20 26.82 9.28
N CYS A 529 -6.12 27.71 8.92
CA CYS A 529 -7.54 27.38 8.84
C CYS A 529 -7.83 26.27 7.83
N PHE A 530 -7.26 26.31 6.63
CA PHE A 530 -7.41 25.21 5.67
C PHE A 530 -6.87 23.89 6.24
N LEU A 531 -5.70 23.94 6.87
CA LEU A 531 -5.10 22.77 7.51
C LEU A 531 -5.94 22.25 8.67
N ALA A 532 -6.66 23.11 9.42
CA ALA A 532 -7.54 22.69 10.51
C ALA A 532 -8.84 22.05 9.99
N PHE A 533 -9.53 22.68 9.03
CA PHE A 533 -10.86 22.26 8.61
C PHE A 533 -10.85 21.10 7.60
N LEU A 534 -9.84 20.99 6.72
CA LEU A 534 -9.78 19.91 5.73
C LEU A 534 -9.72 18.51 6.37
N PRO A 535 -8.83 18.21 7.35
CA PRO A 535 -8.82 16.93 8.04
C PRO A 535 -10.05 16.71 8.92
N SER A 536 -10.64 17.78 9.47
CA SER A 536 -11.86 17.70 10.28
C SER A 536 -13.06 17.21 9.48
N GLY A 537 -13.26 17.77 8.27
CA GLY A 537 -14.30 17.28 7.36
C GLY A 537 -14.05 15.83 6.88
N TRP A 538 -12.77 15.41 6.80
CA TRP A 538 -12.41 14.01 6.54
C TRP A 538 -12.80 13.11 7.70
N GLY A 539 -12.54 13.53 8.95
CA GLY A 539 -12.98 12.82 10.15
C GLY A 539 -14.51 12.64 10.21
N ILE A 540 -15.27 13.69 9.88
CA ILE A 540 -16.74 13.61 9.76
C ILE A 540 -17.14 12.60 8.68
N LEU A 541 -16.44 12.60 7.54
CA LEU A 541 -16.71 11.67 6.46
C LEU A 541 -16.47 10.21 6.89
N LEU A 542 -15.38 9.93 7.61
CA LEU A 542 -15.06 8.58 8.12
C LEU A 542 -16.11 8.10 9.14
N ILE A 543 -16.53 8.96 10.08
CA ILE A 543 -17.59 8.64 11.03
C ILE A 543 -18.91 8.38 10.30
N ALA A 544 -19.25 9.20 9.30
CA ALA A 544 -20.45 8.99 8.49
C ALA A 544 -20.42 7.68 7.68
N GLN A 545 -19.23 7.25 7.24
CA GLN A 545 -19.03 5.96 6.57
C GLN A 545 -19.19 4.77 7.53
N ALA A 546 -18.61 4.85 8.73
CA ALA A 546 -18.79 3.83 9.77
C ALA A 546 -20.27 3.73 10.20
N CYS A 547 -20.96 4.87 10.32
CA CYS A 547 -22.37 4.98 10.68
C CYS A 547 -23.33 4.95 9.47
N LYS A 548 -22.94 4.33 8.35
CA LYS A 548 -23.70 4.32 7.09
C LYS A 548 -25.19 4.00 7.22
N PRO A 549 -25.64 2.99 8.02
CA PRO A 549 -27.07 2.71 8.20
C PRO A 549 -27.84 3.89 8.79
N LEU A 550 -27.27 4.57 9.80
CA LEU A 550 -27.87 5.74 10.44
C LEU A 550 -27.89 6.94 9.50
N ALA A 551 -26.79 7.19 8.79
CA ALA A 551 -26.69 8.28 7.81
C ALA A 551 -27.70 8.12 6.64
N ARG A 552 -28.01 6.87 6.25
CA ARG A 552 -29.06 6.58 5.26
C ARG A 552 -30.46 6.83 5.82
N ARG A 553 -30.77 6.39 7.06
CA ARG A 553 -32.06 6.65 7.72
C ARG A 553 -32.32 8.15 7.90
N ALA A 554 -31.28 8.93 8.21
CA ALA A 554 -31.36 10.39 8.34
C ALA A 554 -31.45 11.15 7.00
N GLY A 555 -31.40 10.47 5.84
CA GLY A 555 -31.42 11.11 4.52
C GLY A 555 -30.13 11.88 4.17
N LEU A 556 -29.06 11.75 4.97
CA LEU A 556 -27.81 12.50 4.81
C LEU A 556 -26.82 11.84 3.84
N TRP A 557 -27.04 10.59 3.44
CA TRP A 557 -26.11 9.83 2.58
C TRP A 557 -25.81 10.53 1.24
N GLY A 558 -26.78 11.26 0.68
CA GLY A 558 -26.57 12.06 -0.54
C GLY A 558 -25.53 13.17 -0.34
N SER A 559 -25.52 13.82 0.83
CA SER A 559 -24.53 14.83 1.21
C SER A 559 -23.17 14.20 1.50
N VAL A 560 -23.14 13.07 2.22
CA VAL A 560 -21.91 12.31 2.49
C VAL A 560 -21.22 11.91 1.19
N ARG A 561 -21.98 11.41 0.21
CA ARG A 561 -21.46 11.07 -1.13
C ARG A 561 -20.91 12.30 -1.86
N ALA A 562 -21.56 13.45 -1.77
CA ALA A 562 -21.08 14.67 -2.41
C ALA A 562 -19.77 15.18 -1.77
N LEU A 563 -19.70 15.14 -0.43
CA LEU A 563 -18.50 15.49 0.33
C LEU A 563 -17.35 14.55 -0.02
N ALA A 564 -17.58 13.24 -0.02
CA ALA A 564 -16.59 12.24 -0.41
C ALA A 564 -16.04 12.53 -1.80
N ARG A 565 -16.91 12.81 -2.78
CA ARG A 565 -16.48 13.13 -4.15
C ARG A 565 -15.59 14.38 -4.20
N ALA A 566 -15.91 15.41 -3.41
CA ALA A 566 -15.10 16.62 -3.35
C ALA A 566 -13.69 16.35 -2.81
N TYR A 567 -13.56 15.58 -1.73
CA TYR A 567 -12.25 15.14 -1.23
C TYR A 567 -11.46 14.36 -2.28
N GLU A 568 -12.10 13.45 -3.00
CA GLU A 568 -11.43 12.65 -4.04
C GLU A 568 -10.98 13.52 -5.23
N ILE A 569 -11.73 14.58 -5.56
CA ILE A 569 -11.29 15.56 -6.56
C ILE A 569 -10.07 16.34 -6.05
N ILE A 570 -10.11 16.84 -4.81
CA ILE A 570 -9.00 17.59 -4.21
C ILE A 570 -7.74 16.74 -4.18
N MET A 571 -7.83 15.50 -3.68
CA MET A 571 -6.69 14.57 -3.63
C MET A 571 -6.18 14.22 -5.03
N GLY A 572 -7.07 13.94 -5.98
CA GLY A 572 -6.69 13.67 -7.36
C GLY A 572 -5.93 14.84 -8.01
N VAL A 573 -6.42 16.07 -7.86
CA VAL A 573 -5.74 17.28 -8.37
C VAL A 573 -4.39 17.50 -7.68
N LEU A 574 -4.32 17.30 -6.35
CA LEU A 574 -3.08 17.47 -5.58
C LEU A 574 -1.99 16.49 -6.02
N LEU A 575 -2.36 15.25 -6.38
CA LEU A 575 -1.43 14.27 -6.95
C LEU A 575 -1.09 14.55 -8.41
N PHE A 576 -2.08 14.95 -9.21
CA PHE A 576 -1.93 15.14 -10.65
C PHE A 576 -1.07 16.37 -10.99
N THR A 577 -1.13 17.42 -10.17
CA THR A 577 -0.43 18.69 -10.43
C THR A 577 1.08 18.53 -10.49
N PRO A 578 1.77 17.93 -9.49
CA PRO A 578 3.21 17.69 -9.58
C PRO A 578 3.62 16.80 -10.75
N ILE A 579 2.81 15.79 -11.08
CA ILE A 579 3.08 14.89 -12.22
C ILE A 579 3.05 15.66 -13.54
N THR A 580 2.06 16.55 -13.70
CA THR A 580 1.91 17.40 -14.88
C THR A 580 3.09 18.37 -15.02
N ILE A 581 3.54 18.96 -13.91
CA ILE A 581 4.71 19.85 -13.90
C ILE A 581 5.96 19.08 -14.32
N LEU A 582 6.20 17.88 -13.77
CA LEU A 582 7.35 17.05 -14.11
C LEU A 582 7.34 16.59 -15.58
N ALA A 583 6.15 16.31 -16.13
CA ALA A 583 5.99 15.91 -17.52
C ALA A 583 6.26 17.00 -18.54
N TRP A 584 6.27 18.26 -18.11
CA TRP A 584 6.69 19.38 -18.96
C TRP A 584 8.17 19.30 -19.33
N PHE A 585 8.96 18.57 -18.55
CA PHE A 585 10.39 18.42 -18.75
C PHE A 585 10.70 17.08 -19.46
N PRO A 586 11.13 17.09 -20.74
CA PRO A 586 11.33 15.87 -21.52
C PRO A 586 12.33 14.89 -20.91
N PHE A 587 13.37 15.41 -20.23
CA PHE A 587 14.42 14.59 -19.61
C PHE A 587 13.88 13.65 -18.52
N VAL A 588 12.76 14.00 -17.87
CA VAL A 588 12.17 13.19 -16.79
C VAL A 588 11.64 11.85 -17.33
N SER A 589 10.98 11.89 -18.50
CA SER A 589 10.47 10.69 -19.17
C SER A 589 11.60 9.77 -19.67
N GLU A 590 12.68 10.37 -20.19
CA GLU A 590 13.88 9.62 -20.59
C GLU A 590 14.58 8.97 -19.40
N PHE A 591 14.77 9.73 -18.32
CA PHE A 591 15.36 9.23 -17.08
C PHE A 591 14.54 8.07 -16.50
N GLN A 592 13.22 8.23 -16.41
CA GLN A 592 12.31 7.17 -15.97
C GLN A 592 12.46 5.90 -16.81
N THR A 593 12.49 6.02 -18.14
CA THR A 593 12.57 4.86 -19.04
C THR A 593 13.91 4.11 -18.86
N ARG A 594 15.03 4.84 -18.70
CA ARG A 594 16.35 4.24 -18.46
C ARG A 594 16.47 3.59 -17.08
N MET A 595 15.77 4.13 -16.08
CA MET A 595 15.73 3.58 -14.73
C MET A 595 14.86 2.31 -14.65
N LEU A 596 13.75 2.27 -15.39
CA LEU A 596 12.78 1.18 -15.34
C LEU A 596 13.21 -0.07 -16.12
N PHE A 597 13.91 0.12 -17.23
CA PHE A 597 14.20 -0.95 -18.17
C PHE A 597 15.69 -1.09 -18.44
N ASN A 598 16.16 -2.33 -18.51
CA ASN A 598 17.52 -2.65 -18.90
C ASN A 598 17.82 -2.10 -20.32
N GLN A 599 19.05 -1.67 -20.59
CA GLN A 599 19.45 -1.06 -21.88
C GLN A 599 19.11 -1.95 -23.09
N ALA A 600 19.27 -3.27 -22.97
CA ALA A 600 18.92 -4.22 -24.03
C ALA A 600 17.42 -4.24 -24.34
N PHE A 601 16.58 -4.18 -23.30
CA PHE A 601 15.12 -4.12 -23.43
C PHE A 601 14.65 -2.73 -23.87
N SER A 602 15.29 -1.67 -23.37
CA SER A 602 15.04 -0.27 -23.72
C SER A 602 15.30 0.00 -25.21
N ARG A 603 16.35 -0.58 -25.81
CA ARG A 603 16.60 -0.52 -27.27
C ARG A 603 15.45 -1.17 -28.06
N GLY A 604 14.98 -2.36 -27.65
CA GLY A 604 13.81 -3.00 -28.27
C GLY A 604 12.52 -2.19 -28.14
N LEU A 605 12.34 -1.53 -26.99
CA LEU A 605 11.21 -0.64 -26.69
C LEU A 605 11.23 0.65 -27.52
N GLN A 606 12.41 1.25 -27.72
CA GLN A 606 12.60 2.41 -28.59
C GLN A 606 12.28 2.05 -30.05
N ILE A 607 12.76 0.89 -30.52
CA ILE A 607 12.42 0.38 -31.86
C ILE A 607 10.90 0.15 -31.98
N SER A 608 10.26 -0.43 -30.96
CA SER A 608 8.80 -0.62 -30.95
C SER A 608 8.02 0.70 -30.94
N ARG A 609 8.48 1.74 -30.23
CA ARG A 609 7.86 3.08 -30.25
C ARG A 609 7.98 3.73 -31.62
N ILE A 610 9.13 3.60 -32.28
CA ILE A 610 9.37 4.12 -33.64
C ILE A 610 8.47 3.41 -34.65
N LEU A 611 8.39 2.07 -34.59
CA LEU A 611 7.54 1.27 -35.47
C LEU A 611 6.04 1.51 -35.22
N GLY A 612 5.63 1.69 -33.97
CA GLY A 612 4.26 2.05 -33.60
C GLY A 612 3.86 3.46 -34.07
N GLY A 613 4.80 4.41 -34.05
CA GLY A 613 4.63 5.75 -34.63
C GLY A 613 4.39 5.70 -36.13
N GLN A 614 5.20 4.93 -36.86
CA GLN A 614 5.04 4.72 -38.31
C GLN A 614 3.70 4.03 -38.67
N LYS A 615 3.20 3.12 -37.82
CA LYS A 615 1.91 2.46 -38.03
C LYS A 615 0.73 3.44 -37.87
N LYS A 616 0.78 4.32 -36.86
CA LYS A 616 -0.21 5.39 -36.65
C LYS A 616 -0.18 6.46 -37.76
N GLU A 617 1.00 6.80 -38.27
CA GLU A 617 1.12 7.68 -39.44
C GLU A 617 0.53 7.06 -40.70
N ARG A 618 0.75 5.76 -40.93
CA ARG A 618 0.11 5.01 -42.03
C ARG A 618 -1.41 4.89 -41.88
N GLU A 619 -1.92 4.73 -40.66
CA GLU A 619 -3.37 4.72 -40.38
C GLU A 619 -3.99 6.13 -40.53
N ARG A 620 -3.25 7.20 -40.23
CA ARG A 620 -3.68 8.57 -40.50
C ARG A 620 -3.64 8.94 -41.99
N SER A 621 -2.65 8.46 -42.73
CA SER A 621 -2.55 8.73 -44.17
C SER A 621 -3.54 7.92 -45.01
N SER A 622 -4.00 6.76 -44.53
CA SER A 622 -5.09 6.00 -45.14
C SER A 622 -6.47 6.60 -44.85
N ARG A 623 -6.70 7.18 -43.67
CA ARG A 623 -7.96 7.89 -43.34
C ARG A 623 -8.14 9.26 -44.00
N ASN A 624 -7.09 9.85 -44.55
CA ASN A 624 -7.16 11.11 -45.32
C ASN A 624 -7.33 10.88 -46.83
N LYS A 625 -7.55 9.62 -47.26
CA LYS A 625 -7.75 9.25 -48.67
C LYS A 625 -9.15 8.73 -48.99
N ASP A 626 -10.05 8.72 -48.01
CA ASP A 626 -11.50 8.57 -48.16
C ASP A 626 -12.16 9.85 -47.63
#